data_AF-A0A847W2W1-F1
#
_entry.id   AF-A0A847W2W1-F1
#
_cell.length_a   1.000
_cell.length_b   1.000
_cell.length_c   1.000
_cell.angle_alpha   90.00
_cell.angle_beta   90.00
_cell.angle_gamma   90.00
#
_symmetry.space_group_name_H-M   'P 1'
#
loop_
_entity.id
_entity.type
_entity.pdbx_description
1 polymer ?
#
loop_
_entity_poly.entity_id
_entity_poly.type
_entity_poly.pdbx_seq_one_letter_code
_entity_poly.pdbx_strand_id
1 'polypeptide(L)'
;MKKNKEKKNFKLLDERQNQIVQKACANGYVFLVVYLIGIILYKFATDGDPIWELIGVLASALIVVVSRRLMGDIEQPVDYLNRPLPTGSSKPEKQKRFKSYLINSIMFGLGFAVMDVILLLSVGYDFLEHEVIKEILPNVNNTLTIALSAIAVFAAGFIVSFIFEYLIGECYEVKRYNKMISQLDKEENE
;
A
#
# COMPACT_ATOMS: atom_id res chain seq x y z
N MET A 1 -39.68 40.32 6.71
CA MET A 1 -38.20 40.44 6.60
C MET A 1 -37.62 39.12 6.12
N LYS A 2 -37.28 38.99 4.82
CA LYS A 2 -36.52 37.85 4.30
C LYS A 2 -35.03 38.16 4.48
N LYS A 3 -34.34 37.45 5.38
CA LYS A 3 -32.88 37.50 5.48
C LYS A 3 -32.30 36.84 4.23
N ASN A 4 -31.68 37.63 3.36
CA ASN A 4 -30.80 37.15 2.30
C ASN A 4 -29.68 36.34 2.96
N LYS A 5 -29.66 35.02 2.73
CA LYS A 5 -28.47 34.20 2.99
C LYS A 5 -27.45 34.61 1.94
N GLU A 6 -26.50 35.45 2.34
CA GLU A 6 -25.26 35.66 1.59
C GLU A 6 -24.65 34.28 1.33
N LYS A 7 -24.70 33.83 0.07
CA LYS A 7 -23.83 32.75 -0.40
C LYS A 7 -22.42 33.28 -0.23
N LYS A 8 -21.73 32.87 0.84
CA LYS A 8 -20.28 33.07 0.97
C LYS A 8 -19.68 32.46 -0.31
N ASN A 9 -19.25 33.33 -1.22
CA ASN A 9 -18.41 32.95 -2.33
C ASN A 9 -17.15 32.35 -1.71
N PHE A 10 -17.10 31.03 -1.59
CA PHE A 10 -15.84 30.32 -1.45
C PHE A 10 -15.05 30.69 -2.69
N LYS A 11 -14.15 31.65 -2.54
CA LYS A 11 -13.17 31.97 -3.57
C LYS A 11 -12.40 30.66 -3.75
N LEU A 12 -12.60 30.00 -4.90
CA LEU A 12 -11.77 28.87 -5.27
C LEU A 12 -10.32 29.33 -5.11
N LEU A 13 -9.53 28.58 -4.35
CA LEU A 13 -8.12 28.87 -4.17
C LEU A 13 -7.47 28.99 -5.54
N ASP A 14 -6.62 30.01 -5.70
CA ASP A 14 -5.79 30.12 -6.90
C ASP A 14 -4.91 28.86 -7.02
N GLU A 15 -4.55 28.47 -8.23
CA GLU A 15 -3.88 27.21 -8.53
C GLU A 15 -2.55 27.08 -7.77
N ARG A 16 -1.84 28.20 -7.59
CA ARG A 16 -0.64 28.28 -6.74
C ARG A 16 -0.94 28.00 -5.27
N GLN A 17 -2.05 28.52 -4.75
CA GLN A 17 -2.45 28.29 -3.36
C GLN A 17 -2.89 26.83 -3.16
N ASN A 18 -3.60 26.25 -4.13
CA ASN A 18 -3.93 24.83 -4.12
C ASN A 18 -2.69 23.94 -4.09
N GLN A 19 -1.69 24.22 -4.91
CA GLN A 19 -0.43 23.45 -4.90
C GLN A 19 0.30 23.55 -3.55
N ILE A 20 0.33 24.72 -2.91
CA ILE A 20 0.94 24.89 -1.60
C ILE A 20 0.17 24.10 -0.54
N VAL A 21 -1.16 24.17 -0.54
CA VAL A 21 -2.02 23.43 0.39
C VAL A 21 -1.85 21.92 0.19
N GLN A 22 -1.83 21.43 -1.06
CA GLN A 22 -1.60 20.02 -1.37
C GLN A 22 -0.23 19.54 -0.88
N LYS A 23 0.84 20.30 -1.11
CA LYS A 23 2.18 19.96 -0.61
C LYS A 23 2.24 19.94 0.92
N ALA A 24 1.60 20.90 1.58
CA ALA A 24 1.53 20.94 3.04
C ALA A 24 0.75 19.73 3.60
N CYS A 25 -0.38 19.38 2.99
CA CYS A 25 -1.15 18.18 3.36
C CYS A 25 -0.34 16.89 3.13
N ALA A 26 0.37 16.76 2.01
CA ALA A 26 1.21 15.61 1.72
C ALA A 26 2.33 15.45 2.76
N ASN A 27 3.04 16.54 3.08
CA ASN A 27 4.08 16.52 4.11
C ASN A 27 3.51 16.21 5.49
N GLY A 28 2.34 16.76 5.83
CA GLY A 28 1.64 16.46 7.08
C GLY A 28 1.23 14.99 7.18
N TYR A 29 0.77 14.39 6.08
CA TYR A 29 0.45 12.97 6.01
C TYR A 29 1.69 12.11 6.21
N VAL A 30 2.79 12.41 5.52
CA VAL A 30 4.07 11.69 5.70
C VAL A 30 4.53 11.77 7.16
N PHE A 31 4.46 12.95 7.76
CA PHE A 31 4.80 13.14 9.17
C PHE A 31 3.91 12.31 10.10
N LEU A 32 2.59 12.28 9.87
CA LEU A 32 1.65 11.47 10.64
C LEU A 32 1.99 9.98 10.56
N VAL A 33 2.25 9.45 9.36
CA VAL A 33 2.58 8.04 9.16
C VAL A 33 3.89 7.69 9.86
N VAL A 34 4.93 8.51 9.71
CA VAL A 34 6.22 8.31 10.40
C VAL A 34 6.05 8.37 11.91
N TYR A 35 5.26 9.31 12.41
CA TYR A 35 4.95 9.42 13.84
C TYR A 35 4.25 8.16 14.37
N LEU A 36 3.20 7.69 13.68
CA LEU A 36 2.47 6.48 14.09
C LEU A 36 3.38 5.25 14.09
N ILE A 37 4.22 5.08 13.06
CA ILE A 37 5.22 4.00 13.00
C ILE A 37 6.19 4.11 14.19
N GLY A 38 6.68 5.31 14.50
CA GLY A 38 7.58 5.53 15.65
C GLY A 38 6.94 5.14 16.98
N ILE A 39 5.66 5.48 17.20
CA ILE A 39 4.93 5.09 18.40
C ILE A 39 4.68 3.58 18.45
N ILE A 40 4.36 2.94 17.32
CA ILE A 40 4.21 1.48 17.24
C ILE A 40 5.51 0.80 17.70
N LEU A 41 6.66 1.23 17.16
CA LEU A 41 7.96 0.69 17.55
C LEU A 41 8.27 0.92 19.03
N TYR A 42 7.99 2.12 19.55
CA TYR A 42 8.17 2.43 20.96
C TYR A 42 7.31 1.55 21.87
N LYS A 43 6.04 1.34 21.52
CA LYS A 43 5.11 0.50 22.28
C LYS A 43 5.52 -0.97 22.25
N PHE A 44 5.93 -1.49 21.10
CA PHE A 44 6.50 -2.85 21.02
C PHE A 44 7.74 -3.01 21.90
N ALA A 45 8.59 -1.97 22.00
CA ALA A 45 9.80 -2.00 22.84
C ALA A 45 9.52 -1.83 24.34
N THR A 46 8.31 -1.42 24.73
CA THR A 46 7.94 -1.11 26.13
C THR A 46 6.75 -1.95 26.61
N ASP A 47 6.44 -3.05 25.93
CA ASP A 47 5.29 -3.93 26.20
C ASP A 47 3.93 -3.20 26.22
N GLY A 48 3.82 -2.09 25.49
CA GLY A 48 2.59 -1.34 25.31
C GLY A 48 1.74 -1.86 24.15
N ASP A 49 0.42 -1.67 24.21
CA ASP A 49 -0.53 -2.07 23.16
C ASP A 49 -0.55 -1.07 21.98
N PRO A 50 -0.11 -1.46 20.76
CA PRO A 50 -0.05 -0.58 19.58
C PRO A 50 -1.31 -0.65 18.70
N ILE A 51 -2.38 -1.32 19.12
CA ILE A 51 -3.57 -1.56 18.29
C ILE A 51 -4.17 -0.27 17.74
N TRP A 52 -4.26 0.80 18.55
CA TRP A 52 -4.85 2.06 18.11
C TRP A 52 -4.03 2.79 17.05
N GLU A 53 -2.70 2.72 17.14
CA GLU A 53 -1.82 3.30 16.13
C GLU A 53 -1.85 2.49 14.83
N LEU A 54 -1.95 1.15 14.92
CA LEU A 54 -2.18 0.29 13.76
C LEU A 54 -3.51 0.63 13.07
N ILE A 55 -4.60 0.79 13.83
CA ILE A 55 -5.89 1.27 13.31
C ILE A 55 -5.72 2.65 12.67
N GLY A 56 -4.96 3.55 13.29
CA GLY A 56 -4.66 4.88 12.77
C GLY A 56 -3.96 4.85 11.41
N VAL A 57 -2.95 4.00 11.23
CA VAL A 57 -2.25 3.81 9.95
C VAL A 57 -3.24 3.32 8.88
N LEU A 58 -4.01 2.29 9.18
CA LEU A 58 -5.00 1.72 8.25
C LEU A 58 -6.09 2.74 7.86
N ALA A 59 -6.62 3.48 8.84
CA ALA A 59 -7.61 4.53 8.62
C ALA A 59 -7.03 5.66 7.75
N SER A 60 -5.78 6.06 7.98
CA SER A 60 -5.11 7.09 7.18
C SER A 60 -4.96 6.66 5.72
N ALA A 61 -4.57 5.39 5.47
CA ALA A 61 -4.45 4.84 4.13
C ALA A 61 -5.83 4.77 3.44
N LEU A 62 -6.88 4.38 4.16
CA LEU A 62 -8.24 4.36 3.65
C LEU A 62 -8.71 5.77 3.24
N ILE A 63 -8.43 6.79 4.04
CA ILE A 63 -8.77 8.18 3.72
C ILE A 63 -8.11 8.62 2.41
N VAL A 64 -6.84 8.28 2.19
CA VAL A 64 -6.14 8.58 0.93
C VAL A 64 -6.81 7.87 -0.25
N VAL A 65 -7.12 6.58 -0.12
CA VAL A 65 -7.79 5.80 -1.18
C VAL A 65 -9.16 6.39 -1.52
N VAL A 66 -9.96 6.75 -0.52
CA VAL A 66 -11.27 7.36 -0.71
C VAL A 66 -11.14 8.75 -1.34
N SER A 67 -10.19 9.56 -0.87
CA SER A 67 -9.95 10.91 -1.41
C SER A 67 -9.56 10.88 -2.88
N ARG A 68 -8.64 9.99 -3.27
CA ARG A 68 -8.26 9.78 -4.69
C ARG A 68 -9.45 9.37 -5.54
N ARG A 69 -10.33 8.52 -5.00
CA ARG A 69 -11.57 8.14 -5.71
C ARG A 69 -12.51 9.33 -5.90
N LEU A 70 -12.67 10.18 -4.89
CA LEU A 70 -13.54 11.36 -4.95
C LEU A 70 -13.01 12.44 -5.91
N MET A 71 -11.69 12.58 -6.02
CA MET A 71 -11.05 13.54 -6.92
C MET A 71 -11.10 13.11 -8.39
N GLY A 72 -11.42 11.84 -8.67
CA GLY A 72 -11.42 11.33 -10.05
C GLY A 72 -10.02 11.13 -10.63
N ASP A 73 -8.96 11.37 -9.85
CA ASP A 73 -7.58 11.15 -10.26
C ASP A 73 -7.37 9.67 -10.60
N ILE A 74 -7.09 9.41 -11.87
CA ILE A 74 -6.74 8.10 -12.39
C ILE A 74 -5.37 8.24 -13.02
N GLU A 75 -4.36 7.85 -12.26
CA GLU A 75 -2.98 7.79 -12.75
C GLU A 75 -2.75 6.49 -13.52
N GLN A 76 -1.78 6.55 -14.44
CA GLN A 76 -1.28 5.35 -15.08
C GLN A 76 -0.62 4.45 -14.03
N PRO A 77 -0.88 3.14 -14.02
CA PRO A 77 -0.21 2.22 -13.11
C PRO A 77 1.31 2.29 -13.31
N VAL A 78 2.07 2.18 -12.23
CA VAL A 78 3.54 2.28 -12.24
C VAL A 78 4.20 1.03 -11.68
N ASP A 79 5.45 0.78 -12.07
CA ASP A 79 6.27 -0.29 -11.50
C ASP A 79 6.90 0.12 -10.15
N TYR A 80 7.61 -0.82 -9.50
CA TYR A 80 8.37 -0.58 -8.26
C TYR A 80 9.44 0.52 -8.35
N LEU A 81 9.79 0.98 -9.56
CA LEU A 81 10.71 2.09 -9.80
C LEU A 81 9.97 3.36 -10.23
N ASN A 82 8.65 3.43 -10.00
CA ASN A 82 7.76 4.52 -10.39
C ASN A 82 7.75 4.81 -11.90
N ARG A 83 8.01 3.79 -12.73
CA ARG A 83 7.96 3.92 -14.19
C ARG A 83 6.58 3.49 -14.69
N PRO A 84 5.98 4.23 -15.65
CA PRO A 84 4.65 3.91 -16.17
C PRO A 84 4.62 2.51 -16.80
N LEU A 85 3.62 1.74 -16.39
CA LEU A 85 3.32 0.43 -16.95
C LEU A 85 2.43 0.57 -18.19
N PRO A 86 2.68 -0.22 -19.24
CA PRO A 86 1.85 -0.17 -20.43
C PRO A 86 0.45 -0.73 -20.12
N THR A 87 -0.61 -0.06 -20.57
CA THR A 87 -2.00 -0.44 -20.26
C THR A 87 -2.72 -1.11 -21.43
N GLY A 88 -2.07 -1.31 -22.56
CA GLY A 88 -2.65 -1.95 -23.72
C GLY A 88 -2.91 -3.44 -23.52
N SER A 89 -3.68 -4.00 -24.47
CA SER A 89 -4.15 -5.39 -24.42
C SER A 89 -3.20 -6.39 -25.07
N SER A 90 -2.08 -5.93 -25.63
CA SER A 90 -1.13 -6.79 -26.33
C SER A 90 -0.46 -7.79 -25.37
N LYS A 91 -0.11 -8.98 -25.89
CA LYS A 91 0.61 -10.01 -25.12
C LYS A 91 1.91 -9.49 -24.46
N PRO A 92 2.82 -8.76 -25.15
CA PRO A 92 4.05 -8.29 -24.54
C PRO A 92 3.81 -7.28 -23.41
N GLU A 93 2.78 -6.43 -23.52
CA GLU A 93 2.45 -5.47 -22.47
C GLU A 93 1.88 -6.15 -21.22
N LYS A 94 0.98 -7.13 -21.41
CA LYS A 94 0.48 -7.97 -20.31
C LYS A 94 1.62 -8.69 -19.58
N GLN A 95 2.58 -9.23 -20.32
CA GLN A 95 3.76 -9.87 -19.73
C GLN A 95 4.62 -8.88 -18.92
N LYS A 96 4.76 -7.63 -19.38
CA LYS A 96 5.50 -6.60 -18.64
C LYS A 96 4.79 -6.25 -17.33
N ARG A 97 3.47 -6.10 -17.33
CA ARG A 97 2.68 -5.87 -16.11
C ARG A 97 2.75 -7.05 -15.15
N PHE A 98 2.57 -8.28 -15.65
CA PHE A 98 2.70 -9.50 -14.87
C PHE A 98 4.06 -9.60 -14.15
N LYS A 99 5.16 -9.32 -14.86
CA LYS A 99 6.50 -9.27 -14.25
C LYS A 99 6.59 -8.22 -13.16
N SER A 100 5.96 -7.06 -13.34
CA SER A 100 5.92 -6.02 -12.31
C SER A 100 5.19 -6.51 -11.05
N TYR A 101 4.01 -7.12 -11.20
CA TYR A 101 3.26 -7.68 -10.08
C TYR A 101 4.05 -8.76 -9.34
N LEU A 102 4.76 -9.61 -10.10
CA LEU A 102 5.64 -10.64 -9.54
C LEU A 102 6.76 -10.02 -8.71
N ILE A 103 7.46 -9.01 -9.25
CA ILE A 103 8.57 -8.34 -8.55
C ILE A 103 8.06 -7.62 -7.29
N ASN A 104 6.96 -6.87 -7.38
CA ASN A 104 6.34 -6.21 -6.22
C ASN A 104 6.04 -7.22 -5.11
N SER A 105 5.48 -8.37 -5.48
CA SER A 105 5.10 -9.41 -4.52
C SER A 105 6.29 -10.10 -3.89
N ILE A 106 7.39 -10.30 -4.65
CA ILE A 106 8.66 -10.79 -4.09
C ILE A 106 9.20 -9.78 -3.08
N MET A 107 9.23 -8.50 -3.43
CA MET A 107 9.72 -7.44 -2.54
C MET A 107 8.88 -7.34 -1.27
N PHE A 108 7.55 -7.45 -1.39
CA PHE A 108 6.64 -7.48 -0.25
C PHE A 108 6.89 -8.69 0.65
N GLY A 109 6.93 -9.90 0.07
CA GLY A 109 7.20 -11.13 0.81
C GLY A 109 8.56 -11.10 1.52
N LEU A 110 9.60 -10.60 0.84
CA LEU A 110 10.94 -10.45 1.43
C LEU A 110 10.92 -9.45 2.59
N GLY A 111 10.26 -8.30 2.41
CA GLY A 111 10.12 -7.29 3.46
C GLY A 111 9.45 -7.87 4.71
N PHE A 112 8.37 -8.63 4.54
CA PHE A 112 7.68 -9.29 5.65
C PHE A 112 8.54 -10.34 6.33
N ALA A 113 9.20 -11.23 5.57
CA ALA A 113 10.06 -12.26 6.13
C ALA A 113 11.26 -11.67 6.89
N VAL A 114 11.85 -10.58 6.39
CA VAL A 114 12.93 -9.87 7.09
C VAL A 114 12.43 -9.25 8.39
N MET A 115 11.26 -8.61 8.37
CA MET A 115 10.65 -8.04 9.58
C MET A 115 10.32 -9.11 10.61
N ASP A 116 9.76 -10.25 10.19
CA ASP A 116 9.47 -11.40 11.05
C ASP A 116 10.72 -11.90 11.77
N VAL A 117 11.81 -12.15 11.02
CA VAL A 117 13.09 -12.57 11.60
C VAL A 117 13.65 -11.54 12.58
N ILE A 118 13.54 -10.23 12.27
CA ILE A 118 14.00 -9.16 13.16
C ILE A 118 13.19 -9.16 14.46
N LEU A 119 11.87 -9.29 14.40
CA LEU A 119 11.00 -9.31 15.57
C LEU A 119 11.26 -10.54 16.45
N LEU A 120 11.40 -11.70 15.83
CA LEU A 120 11.73 -12.94 16.53
C LEU A 120 13.08 -12.86 17.24
N LEU A 121 14.12 -12.33 16.57
CA LEU A 121 15.46 -12.23 17.15
C LEU A 121 15.62 -11.10 18.19
N SER A 122 14.89 -9.99 18.00
CA SER A 122 15.08 -8.79 18.84
C SER A 122 14.15 -8.76 20.05
N VAL A 123 12.91 -9.20 19.89
CA VAL A 123 11.84 -9.09 20.90
C VAL A 123 11.42 -10.47 21.42
N GLY A 124 11.87 -11.56 20.79
CA GLY A 124 11.40 -12.91 21.13
C GLY A 124 9.92 -13.11 20.79
N TYR A 125 9.35 -12.23 19.97
CA TYR A 125 7.96 -12.34 19.53
C TYR A 125 7.85 -13.52 18.57
N ASP A 126 7.18 -14.57 19.02
CA ASP A 126 7.02 -15.81 18.26
C ASP A 126 5.72 -15.73 17.46
N PHE A 127 5.83 -15.74 16.12
CA PHE A 127 4.66 -15.81 15.24
C PHE A 127 4.23 -17.26 15.03
N LEU A 128 2.96 -17.45 14.64
CA LEU A 128 2.31 -18.76 14.54
C LEU A 128 3.08 -19.75 13.65
N GLU A 129 3.78 -19.27 12.62
CA GLU A 129 4.55 -20.10 11.70
C GLU A 129 5.73 -20.82 12.38
N HIS A 130 6.44 -20.14 13.29
CA HIS A 130 7.60 -20.71 13.95
C HIS A 130 7.20 -21.75 15.00
N GLU A 131 6.10 -21.54 15.72
CA GLU A 131 5.49 -22.56 16.59
C GLU A 131 5.07 -23.80 15.79
N VAL A 132 4.35 -23.60 14.68
CA VAL A 132 3.90 -24.70 13.80
C VAL A 132 5.09 -25.51 13.28
N ILE A 133 6.19 -24.86 12.88
CA ILE A 133 7.38 -25.58 12.40
C ILE A 133 8.06 -26.35 13.52
N LYS A 134 8.14 -25.79 14.75
CA LYS A 134 8.66 -26.54 15.91
C LYS A 134 7.80 -27.75 16.23
N GLU A 135 6.48 -27.65 16.09
CA GLU A 135 5.57 -28.77 16.35
C GLU A 135 5.73 -29.89 15.31
N ILE A 136 5.86 -29.53 14.03
CA ILE A 136 6.06 -30.51 12.94
C ILE A 136 7.48 -31.11 12.97
N LEU A 137 8.48 -30.32 13.35
CA LEU A 137 9.90 -30.65 13.31
C LEU A 137 10.61 -30.37 14.65
N PRO A 138 10.28 -31.12 15.73
CA PRO A 138 10.72 -30.79 17.10
C PRO A 138 12.22 -30.98 17.35
N ASN A 139 12.90 -31.79 16.53
CA ASN A 139 14.31 -32.14 16.73
C ASN A 139 15.27 -31.30 15.88
N VAL A 140 14.78 -30.24 15.25
CA VAL A 140 15.57 -29.41 14.33
C VAL A 140 16.24 -28.27 15.11
N ASN A 141 17.46 -27.91 14.71
CA ASN A 141 18.19 -26.82 15.39
C ASN A 141 17.46 -25.48 15.18
N ASN A 142 17.52 -24.63 16.20
CA ASN A 142 16.77 -23.37 16.25
C ASN A 142 17.03 -22.47 15.02
N THR A 143 18.27 -22.44 14.51
CA THR A 143 18.62 -21.67 13.31
C THR A 143 17.87 -22.14 12.06
N LEU A 144 17.71 -23.44 11.88
CA LEU A 144 16.98 -23.98 10.73
C LEU A 144 15.47 -23.79 10.91
N THR A 145 14.95 -23.87 12.14
CA THR A 145 13.57 -23.51 12.46
C THR A 145 13.26 -22.06 12.07
N ILE A 146 14.14 -21.12 12.44
CA ILE A 146 14.02 -19.71 12.07
C ILE A 146 14.05 -19.54 10.54
N ALA A 147 14.98 -20.21 9.86
CA ALA A 147 15.08 -20.15 8.41
C ALA A 147 13.83 -20.70 7.70
N LEU A 148 13.28 -21.82 8.17
CA LEU A 148 12.05 -22.41 7.64
C LEU A 148 10.83 -21.51 7.90
N SER A 149 10.75 -20.87 9.08
CA SER A 149 9.71 -19.90 9.40
C SER A 149 9.74 -18.73 8.43
N ALA A 150 10.92 -18.14 8.23
CA ALA A 150 11.08 -17.02 7.30
C ALA A 150 10.68 -17.40 5.86
N ILE A 151 10.98 -18.63 5.42
CA ILE A 151 10.54 -19.14 4.11
C ILE A 151 9.02 -19.29 4.03
N ALA A 152 8.39 -19.80 5.10
CA ALA A 152 6.93 -19.93 5.16
C ALA A 152 6.24 -18.56 5.11
N VAL A 153 6.70 -17.61 5.91
CA VAL A 153 6.22 -16.22 5.93
C VAL A 153 6.43 -15.55 4.57
N PHE A 154 7.62 -15.72 3.97
CA PHE A 154 7.90 -15.23 2.62
C PHE A 154 6.90 -15.80 1.60
N ALA A 155 6.69 -17.12 1.59
CA ALA A 155 5.82 -17.77 0.63
C ALA A 155 4.36 -17.32 0.79
N ALA A 156 3.87 -17.25 2.03
CA ALA A 156 2.53 -16.75 2.32
C ALA A 156 2.35 -15.29 1.88
N GLY A 157 3.27 -14.41 2.31
CA GLY A 157 3.26 -12.99 1.94
C GLY A 157 3.35 -12.77 0.44
N PHE A 158 4.21 -13.52 -0.25
CA PHE A 158 4.35 -13.50 -1.71
C PHE A 158 3.04 -13.91 -2.40
N ILE A 159 2.43 -15.04 -2.04
CA ILE A 159 1.21 -15.54 -2.68
C ILE A 159 0.07 -14.55 -2.51
N VAL A 160 -0.16 -14.08 -1.28
CA VAL A 160 -1.23 -13.14 -0.96
C VAL A 160 -1.00 -11.83 -1.72
N SER A 161 0.21 -11.25 -1.64
CA SER A 161 0.55 -10.03 -2.35
C SER A 161 0.35 -10.18 -3.86
N PHE A 162 0.77 -11.31 -4.43
CA PHE A 162 0.66 -11.54 -5.87
C PHE A 162 -0.78 -11.60 -6.35
N ILE A 163 -1.66 -12.26 -5.59
CA ILE A 163 -3.09 -12.29 -5.88
C ILE A 163 -3.66 -10.86 -5.84
N PHE A 164 -3.34 -10.08 -4.82
CA PHE A 164 -3.84 -8.71 -4.70
C PHE A 164 -3.30 -7.79 -5.80
N GLU A 165 -1.99 -7.80 -6.06
CA GLU A 165 -1.34 -7.02 -7.11
C GLU A 165 -1.92 -7.35 -8.49
N TYR A 166 -2.12 -8.64 -8.79
CA TYR A 166 -2.72 -9.05 -10.05
C TYR A 166 -4.18 -8.61 -10.17
N LEU A 167 -5.00 -8.80 -9.12
CA LEU A 167 -6.41 -8.42 -9.14
C LEU A 167 -6.59 -6.90 -9.22
N ILE A 168 -5.89 -6.14 -8.39
CA ILE A 168 -5.96 -4.68 -8.36
C ILE A 168 -5.39 -4.12 -9.67
N GLY A 169 -4.20 -4.56 -10.08
CA GLY A 169 -3.53 -4.08 -11.28
C GLY A 169 -4.32 -4.34 -12.56
N GLU A 170 -4.67 -5.60 -12.85
CA GLU A 170 -5.36 -5.95 -14.11
C GLU A 170 -6.85 -5.64 -14.07
N CYS A 171 -7.53 -5.95 -12.95
CA CYS A 171 -9.00 -5.86 -12.93
C CYS A 171 -9.50 -4.47 -12.58
N TYR A 172 -8.71 -3.66 -11.86
CA TYR A 172 -9.12 -2.35 -11.41
C TYR A 172 -8.36 -1.23 -12.11
N GLU A 173 -7.04 -1.14 -11.94
CA GLU A 173 -6.24 0.00 -12.39
C GLU A 173 -6.20 0.13 -13.91
N VAL A 174 -5.77 -0.93 -14.61
CA VAL A 174 -5.65 -0.92 -16.07
C VAL A 174 -7.00 -0.65 -16.74
N LYS A 175 -8.07 -1.30 -16.26
CA LYS A 175 -9.43 -1.09 -16.80
C LYS A 175 -9.94 0.32 -16.55
N ARG A 176 -9.74 0.86 -15.35
CA ARG A 176 -10.18 2.20 -14.98
C ARG A 176 -9.42 3.27 -15.76
N TYR A 177 -8.11 3.12 -15.90
CA TYR A 177 -7.27 4.00 -16.72
C TYR A 177 -7.70 4.00 -18.19
N ASN A 178 -7.81 2.83 -18.81
CA ASN A 178 -8.23 2.73 -20.21
C ASN A 178 -9.65 3.28 -20.44
N LYS A 179 -10.55 3.11 -19.47
CA LYS A 179 -11.90 3.70 -19.53
C LYS A 179 -11.83 5.23 -19.56
N MET A 180 -11.00 5.84 -18.71
CA MET A 180 -10.83 7.30 -18.69
C MET A 180 -10.23 7.80 -20.01
N ILE A 181 -9.15 7.17 -20.50
CA ILE A 181 -8.55 7.57 -21.79
C ILE A 181 -9.57 7.48 -22.92
N SER A 182 -10.36 6.39 -22.98
CA SER A 182 -11.41 6.26 -24.00
C SER A 182 -12.54 7.28 -23.91
N GLN A 183 -12.73 7.91 -22.75
CA GLN A 183 -13.69 9.01 -22.58
C GLN A 183 -13.10 10.32 -23.09
N LEU A 184 -11.84 10.60 -22.73
CA LEU A 184 -11.11 11.78 -23.21
C LEU A 184 -10.97 11.76 -24.74
N ASP A 185 -10.64 10.60 -25.33
CA ASP A 185 -10.56 10.44 -26.79
C ASP A 185 -11.90 10.71 -27.49
N LYS A 186 -13.04 10.45 -26.82
CA LYS A 186 -14.36 10.75 -27.39
C LYS A 186 -14.66 12.25 -27.31
N GLU A 187 -14.34 12.87 -26.18
CA GLU A 187 -14.53 14.30 -25.97
C GLU A 187 -13.67 15.16 -26.90
N GLU A 188 -12.49 14.67 -27.32
CA GLU A 188 -11.63 15.38 -28.28
C GLU A 188 -12.11 15.26 -29.74
N ASN A 189 -12.83 14.17 -30.06
CA ASN A 189 -13.29 13.87 -31.42
C ASN A 189 -14.76 14.26 -31.68
N GLU A 190 -15.48 14.77 -30.68
CA GLU A 190 -16.83 15.36 -30.77
C GLU A 190 -16.78 16.89 -30.86
#